data_AF-A0A366EJQ0-F1
#
_entry.id   AF-A0A366EJQ0-F1
#
_cell.length_a   1.000
_cell.length_b   1.000
_cell.length_c   1.000
_cell.angle_alpha   90.00
_cell.angle_beta   90.00
_cell.angle_gamma   90.00
#
_symmetry.space_group_name_H-M   'P 1'
#
loop_
_entity.id
_entity.type
_entity.pdbx_description
1 polymer ?
#
loop_
_entity_poly.entity_id
_entity_poly.type
_entity_poly.pdbx_seq_one_letter_code
_entity_poly.pdbx_strand_id
1 'polypeptide(L)'
;MKENPNEKFHIQGIAWNRNNEYVPLYSEKLTSLTGINVKIHEHIEGWGESFAFEMENTTKESRHFKVFFLIEWLACKEDGVGVLSLSKDTFWNYSGKRVAITNIVSCAGSVKKSIYPLNLKGLHLWKKSLSNGSLYYYPITNGLNMMVYMLDFSFKPFEVKQGKVYAIEGAFEEEVSNLSDRIKNGLAFPKEK
;
A
#
# COMPACT_ATOMS: atom_id res chain seq x y z
N MET A 1 -13.99 16.09 2.16
CA MET A 1 -13.00 15.86 1.08
C MET A 1 -13.54 16.50 -0.18
N LYS A 2 -12.74 17.31 -0.87
CA LYS A 2 -13.06 17.69 -2.26
C LYS A 2 -12.65 16.51 -3.12
N GLU A 3 -13.60 15.82 -3.74
CA GLU A 3 -13.30 14.76 -4.70
C GLU A 3 -12.51 15.37 -5.85
N ASN A 4 -11.32 14.81 -6.13
CA ASN A 4 -10.53 15.21 -7.29
C ASN A 4 -11.05 14.40 -8.49
N PRO A 5 -11.62 15.05 -9.52
CA PRO A 5 -12.19 14.33 -10.66
C PRO A 5 -11.15 13.55 -11.49
N ASN A 6 -9.85 13.72 -11.22
CA ASN A 6 -8.76 13.01 -11.90
C ASN A 6 -8.14 11.88 -11.07
N GLU A 7 -8.70 11.56 -9.89
CA GLU A 7 -8.27 10.42 -9.07
C GLU A 7 -8.52 9.11 -9.83
N LYS A 8 -7.47 8.33 -10.02
CA LYS A 8 -7.45 7.02 -10.68
C LYS A 8 -7.39 5.89 -9.66
N PHE A 9 -6.84 6.16 -8.48
CA PHE A 9 -6.65 5.20 -7.42
C PHE A 9 -7.16 5.76 -6.11
N HIS A 10 -7.85 4.94 -5.34
CA HIS A 10 -8.08 5.26 -3.95
C HIS A 10 -7.05 4.51 -3.10
N ILE A 11 -6.22 5.24 -2.34
CA ILE A 11 -5.22 4.66 -1.43
C ILE A 11 -5.60 5.03 0.01
N GLN A 12 -5.69 4.04 0.90
CA GLN A 12 -5.96 4.24 2.32
C GLN A 12 -4.90 3.54 3.17
N GLY A 13 -4.23 4.30 4.03
CA GLY A 13 -3.31 3.76 5.05
C GLY A 13 -4.04 3.44 6.35
N ILE A 14 -3.65 2.36 7.03
CA ILE A 14 -4.15 2.00 8.36
C ILE A 14 -2.97 1.59 9.24
N ALA A 15 -2.78 2.30 10.34
CA ALA A 15 -1.85 1.93 11.39
C ALA A 15 -2.47 0.85 12.29
N TRP A 16 -1.68 -0.14 12.70
CA TRP A 16 -2.11 -1.27 13.52
C TRP A 16 -1.05 -1.63 14.56
N ASN A 17 -1.49 -1.93 15.79
CA ASN A 17 -0.62 -2.37 16.88
C ASN A 17 -0.95 -3.79 17.37
N ARG A 18 -0.05 -4.35 18.18
CA ARG A 18 -0.19 -5.73 18.71
C ARG A 18 -1.39 -5.95 19.64
N ASN A 19 -2.05 -4.88 20.10
CA ASN A 19 -3.27 -4.97 20.91
C ASN A 19 -4.53 -5.06 20.02
N ASN A 20 -4.36 -5.25 18.71
CA ASN A 20 -5.41 -5.24 17.68
C ASN A 20 -6.12 -3.89 17.54
N GLU A 21 -5.52 -2.81 18.05
CA GLU A 21 -6.01 -1.45 17.82
C GLU A 21 -5.51 -0.98 16.46
N TYR A 22 -6.38 -0.29 15.73
CA TYR A 22 -6.03 0.30 14.45
C TYR A 22 -6.65 1.66 14.28
N VAL A 23 -5.94 2.53 13.55
CA VAL A 23 -6.39 3.88 13.23
C VAL A 23 -6.17 4.16 11.74
N PRO A 24 -7.16 4.74 11.03
CA PRO A 24 -6.95 5.19 9.66
C PRO A 24 -5.93 6.32 9.63
N LEU A 25 -5.11 6.32 8.60
CA LEU A 25 -4.09 7.34 8.34
C LEU A 25 -4.63 8.30 7.28
N TYR A 26 -4.48 9.60 7.51
CA TYR A 26 -4.95 10.64 6.60
C TYR A 26 -3.79 11.54 6.22
N SER A 27 -3.77 12.00 4.96
CA SER A 27 -2.80 12.99 4.49
C SER A 27 -2.77 14.22 5.39
N GLU A 28 -1.59 14.80 5.55
CA GLU A 28 -1.37 16.07 6.26
C GLU A 28 -1.74 16.06 7.75
N LYS A 29 -2.14 14.90 8.29
CA LYS A 29 -2.47 14.72 9.71
C LYS A 29 -1.48 13.79 10.37
N LEU A 30 -0.80 14.29 11.41
CA LEU A 30 0.00 13.45 12.28
C LEU A 30 -0.91 12.49 13.06
N THR A 31 -0.69 11.20 12.88
CA THR A 31 -1.39 10.15 13.62
C THR A 31 -0.41 9.50 14.59
N SER A 32 -0.81 9.33 15.85
CA SER A 32 0.02 8.66 16.87
C SER A 32 -0.69 7.41 17.38
N LEU A 33 0.01 6.29 17.40
CA LEU A 33 -0.48 5.04 17.96
C LEU A 33 0.65 4.34 18.72
N THR A 34 0.47 4.09 20.02
CA THR A 34 1.45 3.40 20.89
C THR A 34 2.86 4.00 20.89
N GLY A 35 2.98 5.33 20.76
CA GLY A 35 4.26 6.03 20.72
C GLY A 35 4.97 5.95 19.36
N ILE A 36 4.26 5.53 18.31
CA ILE A 36 4.70 5.65 16.93
C ILE A 36 3.89 6.77 16.28
N ASN A 37 4.58 7.81 15.85
CA ASN A 37 4.02 8.87 15.03
C ASN A 37 4.08 8.47 13.57
N VAL A 38 3.02 8.75 12.81
CA VAL A 38 2.90 8.45 11.39
C VAL A 38 2.42 9.70 10.66
N LYS A 39 3.16 10.08 9.62
CA LYS A 39 2.79 11.14 8.68
C LYS A 39 2.63 10.52 7.29
N ILE A 40 1.59 10.94 6.57
CA ILE A 40 1.38 10.58 5.18
C ILE A 40 1.31 11.85 4.33
N HIS A 41 1.92 11.77 3.16
CA HIS A 41 1.82 12.75 2.09
C HIS A 41 1.32 12.07 0.83
N GLU A 42 0.17 12.54 0.35
CA GLU A 42 -0.42 12.09 -0.90
C GLU A 42 0.15 12.92 -2.05
N HIS A 43 0.51 12.26 -3.14
CA HIS A 43 1.04 12.89 -4.33
C HIS A 43 0.29 12.39 -5.56
N ILE A 44 -0.27 13.33 -6.31
CA ILE A 44 -0.80 13.09 -7.65
C ILE A 44 0.33 13.36 -8.62
N GLU A 45 0.72 12.32 -9.35
CA GLU A 45 1.85 12.31 -10.25
C GLU A 45 1.33 12.26 -11.68
N GLY A 46 2.10 12.75 -12.66
CA GLY A 46 1.67 12.72 -14.08
C GLY A 46 1.40 11.30 -14.62
N TRP A 47 1.89 10.28 -13.92
CA TRP A 47 1.79 8.87 -14.28
C TRP A 47 0.84 8.06 -13.37
N GLY A 48 0.31 8.65 -12.31
CA GLY A 48 -0.49 7.94 -11.32
C GLY A 48 -0.52 8.62 -9.97
N GLU A 49 -0.53 7.84 -8.90
CA GLU A 49 -0.71 8.34 -7.54
C GLU A 49 0.23 7.65 -6.56
N SER A 50 0.56 8.32 -5.48
CA SER A 50 1.42 7.74 -4.46
C SER A 50 1.21 8.31 -3.07
N PHE A 51 1.45 7.46 -2.08
CA PHE A 51 1.45 7.82 -0.67
C PHE A 51 2.85 7.62 -0.12
N ALA A 52 3.54 8.72 0.17
CA ALA A 52 4.76 8.71 0.93
C ALA A 52 4.42 8.71 2.43
N PHE A 53 5.15 7.93 3.22
CA PHE A 53 4.94 7.87 4.66
C PHE A 53 6.27 7.96 5.42
N GLU A 54 6.20 8.63 6.56
CA GLU A 54 7.26 8.72 7.56
C GLU A 54 6.69 8.25 8.89
N MET A 55 7.46 7.43 9.61
CA MET A 55 7.12 6.92 10.92
C MET A 55 8.26 7.11 11.89
N GLU A 56 7.96 7.55 13.11
CA GLU A 56 8.94 7.82 14.15
C GLU A 56 8.53 7.14 15.45
N ASN A 57 9.46 6.41 16.07
CA ASN A 57 9.28 5.93 17.44
C ASN A 57 9.66 7.03 18.43
N THR A 58 8.67 7.67 19.05
CA THR A 58 8.92 8.78 19.99
C THR A 58 9.23 8.30 21.41
N THR A 59 9.48 7.00 21.60
CA THR A 59 9.69 6.39 22.92
C THR A 59 11.14 5.94 23.12
N LYS A 60 11.52 5.74 24.39
CA LYS A 60 12.82 5.19 24.78
C LYS A 60 12.90 3.66 24.63
N GLU A 61 11.83 3.01 24.18
CA GLU A 61 11.70 1.57 24.09
C GLU A 61 11.65 1.12 22.64
N SER A 62 12.04 -0.13 22.36
CA SER A 62 11.79 -0.72 21.05
C SER A 62 10.30 -0.97 20.83
N ARG A 63 9.84 -0.74 19.61
CA ARG A 63 8.42 -0.85 19.25
C ARG A 63 8.25 -1.70 18.00
N HIS A 64 7.12 -2.39 17.93
CA HIS A 64 6.67 -3.10 16.73
C HIS A 64 5.37 -2.49 16.25
N PHE A 65 5.27 -2.33 14.94
CA PHE A 65 4.17 -1.61 14.32
C PHE A 65 3.87 -2.18 12.96
N LYS A 66 2.59 -2.24 12.60
CA LYS A 66 2.19 -2.63 11.24
C LYS A 66 1.45 -1.49 10.58
N VAL A 67 1.64 -1.38 9.28
CA VAL A 67 0.84 -0.50 8.43
C VAL A 67 0.23 -1.34 7.32
N PHE A 68 -1.07 -1.17 7.12
CA PHE A 68 -1.78 -1.69 5.96
C PHE A 68 -1.99 -0.56 4.96
N PHE A 69 -1.74 -0.82 3.68
CA PHE A 69 -2.19 0.05 2.60
C PHE A 69 -3.20 -0.71 1.76
N LEU A 70 -4.38 -0.11 1.60
CA LEU A 70 -5.47 -0.61 0.78
C LEU A 70 -5.50 0.26 -0.47
N ILE A 71 -5.45 -0.36 -1.64
CA ILE A 71 -5.47 0.33 -2.92
C ILE A 71 -6.60 -0.22 -3.76
N GLU A 72 -7.45 0.66 -4.25
CA GLU A 72 -8.49 0.37 -5.23
C GLU A 72 -8.16 1.12 -6.52
N TRP A 73 -8.27 0.44 -7.66
CA TRP A 73 -8.15 1.07 -8.97
C TRP A 73 -9.54 1.44 -9.48
N LEU A 74 -9.82 2.74 -9.56
CA LEU A 74 -11.17 3.27 -9.81
C LEU A 74 -11.64 3.08 -11.26
N ALA A 75 -10.71 2.86 -12.21
CA ALA A 75 -11.06 2.55 -13.60
C ALA A 75 -11.33 1.06 -13.84
N CYS A 76 -11.16 0.20 -12.82
CA CYS A 76 -11.46 -1.22 -12.92
C CYS A 76 -12.96 -1.44 -13.16
N LYS A 77 -13.31 -2.23 -14.18
CA LYS A 77 -14.69 -2.63 -14.46
C LYS A 77 -14.97 -4.05 -13.99
N GLU A 78 -16.22 -4.51 -14.12
CA GLU A 78 -16.66 -5.85 -13.70
C GLU A 78 -15.91 -7.00 -14.40
N ASP A 79 -15.39 -6.78 -15.60
CA ASP A 79 -14.57 -7.73 -16.35
C ASP A 79 -13.09 -7.73 -15.95
N GLY A 80 -12.72 -6.89 -14.97
CA GLY A 80 -11.35 -6.71 -14.55
C GLY A 80 -10.73 -7.96 -13.93
N VAL A 81 -9.41 -8.06 -13.99
CA VAL A 81 -8.65 -9.12 -13.33
C VAL A 81 -7.52 -8.48 -12.54
N GLY A 82 -7.43 -8.84 -11.26
CA GLY A 82 -6.34 -8.44 -10.38
C GLY A 82 -5.44 -9.63 -10.07
N VAL A 83 -4.13 -9.45 -10.17
CA VAL A 83 -3.11 -10.50 -9.99
C VAL A 83 -1.97 -9.97 -9.13
N LEU A 84 -1.57 -10.75 -8.13
CA LEU A 84 -0.30 -10.61 -7.45
C LEU A 84 0.77 -11.40 -8.21
N SER A 85 1.65 -10.71 -8.92
CA SER A 85 2.75 -11.34 -9.65
C SER A 85 3.84 -11.79 -8.68
N LEU A 86 4.04 -13.10 -8.57
CA LEU A 86 5.08 -13.68 -7.71
C LEU A 86 6.51 -13.39 -8.19
N SER A 87 6.72 -13.25 -9.50
CA SER A 87 8.05 -12.99 -10.05
C SER A 87 8.49 -11.54 -9.90
N LYS A 88 7.55 -10.60 -10.04
CA LYS A 88 7.82 -9.15 -9.94
C LYS A 88 7.58 -8.59 -8.53
N ASP A 89 6.88 -9.35 -7.68
CA ASP A 89 6.46 -8.95 -6.34
C ASP A 89 5.59 -7.67 -6.34
N THR A 90 4.73 -7.53 -7.36
CA THR A 90 3.85 -6.38 -7.61
C THR A 90 2.42 -6.81 -7.87
N PHE A 91 1.47 -5.90 -7.66
CA PHE A 91 0.10 -6.10 -8.13
C PHE A 91 -0.06 -5.61 -9.56
N TRP A 92 -0.82 -6.36 -10.34
CA TRP A 92 -1.23 -6.05 -11.69
C TRP A 92 -2.75 -6.10 -11.76
N ASN A 93 -3.35 -5.08 -12.36
CA ASN A 93 -4.77 -5.05 -12.65
C ASN A 93 -4.98 -4.79 -14.14
N TYR A 94 -5.88 -5.55 -14.75
CA TYR A 94 -6.23 -5.45 -16.16
C TYR A 94 -7.73 -5.18 -16.27
N SER A 95 -8.14 -4.20 -17.07
CA SER A 95 -9.55 -3.97 -17.40
C SER A 95 -9.68 -3.28 -18.75
N GLY A 96 -10.40 -3.91 -19.68
CA GLY A 96 -10.46 -3.47 -21.07
C GLY A 96 -9.07 -3.33 -21.71
N LYS A 97 -8.72 -2.10 -22.13
CA LYS A 97 -7.42 -1.76 -22.74
C LYS A 97 -6.47 -1.06 -21.77
N ARG A 98 -6.78 -1.04 -20.48
CA ARG A 98 -5.95 -0.39 -19.46
C ARG A 98 -5.33 -1.43 -18.55
N VAL A 99 -4.17 -1.07 -18.06
CA VAL A 99 -3.42 -1.82 -17.08
C VAL A 99 -3.01 -0.88 -15.95
N ALA A 100 -3.03 -1.40 -14.73
CA ALA A 100 -2.47 -0.73 -13.58
C ALA A 100 -1.46 -1.62 -12.88
N ILE A 101 -0.39 -1.01 -12.36
CA ILE A 101 0.55 -1.66 -11.45
C ILE A 101 0.50 -0.91 -10.12
N THR A 102 0.51 -1.65 -9.03
CA THR A 102 0.76 -1.08 -7.70
C THR A 102 2.01 -1.73 -7.12
N ASN A 103 2.85 -0.91 -6.49
CA ASN A 103 4.09 -1.36 -5.89
C ASN A 103 4.47 -0.51 -4.67
N ILE A 104 5.46 -0.98 -3.92
CA ILE A 104 5.90 -0.33 -2.69
C ILE A 104 7.42 -0.38 -2.53
N VAL A 105 7.98 0.72 -2.04
CA VAL A 105 9.37 0.81 -1.58
C VAL A 105 9.32 1.20 -0.10
N SER A 106 9.90 0.39 0.78
CA SER A 106 9.93 0.69 2.22
C SER A 106 11.12 0.04 2.90
N CYS A 107 11.47 0.54 4.09
CA CYS A 107 12.41 -0.11 5.00
C CYS A 107 11.74 -1.07 6.01
N ALA A 108 10.55 -1.58 5.68
CA ALA A 108 9.88 -2.60 6.50
C ALA A 108 10.72 -3.88 6.57
N GLY A 109 10.69 -4.56 7.72
CA GLY A 109 11.35 -5.84 7.89
C GLY A 109 10.66 -6.97 7.11
N SER A 110 9.35 -6.83 6.87
CA SER A 110 8.58 -7.74 6.03
C SER A 110 7.46 -6.99 5.32
N VAL A 111 7.18 -7.38 4.07
CA VAL A 111 6.04 -6.89 3.28
C VAL A 111 5.23 -8.09 2.83
N LYS A 112 3.99 -8.19 3.30
CA LYS A 112 3.01 -9.17 2.80
C LYS A 112 2.02 -8.49 1.86
N LYS A 113 1.48 -9.27 0.94
CA LYS A 113 0.59 -8.79 -0.13
C LYS A 113 -0.59 -9.74 -0.26
N SER A 114 -1.77 -9.18 -0.52
CA SER A 114 -2.96 -9.95 -0.86
C SER A 114 -3.92 -9.13 -1.71
N ILE A 115 -4.78 -9.80 -2.47
CA ILE A 115 -5.84 -9.17 -3.24
C ILE A 115 -7.21 -9.68 -2.77
N TYR A 116 -8.14 -8.78 -2.51
CA TYR A 116 -9.49 -9.12 -2.06
C TYR A 116 -10.51 -8.64 -3.09
N PRO A 117 -11.52 -9.46 -3.45
CA PRO A 117 -12.63 -8.97 -4.24
C PRO A 117 -13.44 -7.93 -3.46
N LEU A 118 -13.95 -6.89 -4.13
CA LEU A 118 -14.83 -5.89 -3.54
C LEU A 118 -16.28 -6.41 -3.49
N ASN A 119 -16.47 -7.47 -2.72
CA ASN A 119 -17.77 -8.06 -2.42
C ASN A 119 -17.85 -8.47 -0.93
N LEU A 120 -19.01 -8.97 -0.49
CA LEU A 120 -19.23 -9.36 0.91
C LEU A 120 -18.19 -10.37 1.43
N LYS A 121 -17.76 -11.32 0.61
CA LYS A 121 -16.75 -12.32 0.99
C LYS A 121 -15.38 -11.67 1.20
N GLY A 122 -14.95 -10.83 0.26
CA GLY A 122 -13.67 -10.11 0.39
C GLY A 122 -13.66 -9.14 1.56
N LEU A 123 -14.76 -8.42 1.81
CA LEU A 123 -14.90 -7.56 2.99
C LEU A 123 -14.83 -8.35 4.31
N HIS A 124 -15.44 -9.52 4.38
CA HIS A 124 -15.34 -10.39 5.56
C HIS A 124 -13.91 -10.86 5.80
N LEU A 125 -13.21 -11.29 4.74
CA LEU A 125 -11.81 -11.71 4.81
C LEU A 125 -10.89 -10.56 5.20
N TRP A 126 -11.10 -9.37 4.63
CA TRP A 126 -10.37 -8.16 4.98
C TRP A 126 -10.53 -7.81 6.46
N LYS A 127 -11.77 -7.79 6.98
CA LYS A 127 -12.04 -7.55 8.41
C LYS A 127 -11.31 -8.55 9.31
N LYS A 128 -11.32 -9.83 8.94
CA LYS A 128 -10.59 -10.88 9.67
C LYS A 128 -9.07 -10.67 9.62
N SER A 129 -8.56 -10.23 8.47
CA SER A 129 -7.15 -9.88 8.30
C SER A 129 -6.73 -8.72 9.20
N LEU A 130 -7.53 -7.66 9.22
CA LEU A 130 -7.29 -6.48 10.05
C LEU A 130 -7.38 -6.82 11.54
N SER A 131 -8.39 -7.58 11.97
CA SER A 131 -8.54 -7.98 13.38
C SER A 131 -7.36 -8.82 13.88
N ASN A 132 -6.80 -9.66 13.01
CA ASN A 132 -5.70 -10.56 13.36
C ASN A 132 -4.32 -9.94 13.10
N GLY A 133 -4.24 -8.73 12.53
CA GLY A 133 -2.97 -8.13 12.10
C GLY A 133 -2.19 -8.99 11.11
N SER A 134 -2.89 -9.68 10.19
CA SER A 134 -2.29 -10.62 9.24
C SER A 134 -2.97 -10.57 7.88
N LEU A 135 -2.29 -11.01 6.81
CA LEU A 135 -2.89 -11.14 5.49
C LEU A 135 -3.06 -12.62 5.12
N TYR A 136 -4.28 -12.98 4.72
CA TYR A 136 -4.53 -14.24 4.03
C TYR A 136 -4.05 -14.11 2.59
N TYR A 137 -3.30 -15.08 2.10
CA TYR A 137 -2.76 -15.04 0.74
C TYR A 137 -3.85 -15.35 -0.29
N TYR A 138 -4.14 -14.36 -1.12
CA TYR A 138 -5.00 -14.49 -2.30
C TYR A 138 -4.24 -13.86 -3.48
N PRO A 139 -3.86 -14.65 -4.50
CA PRO A 139 -3.03 -14.15 -5.59
C PRO A 139 -3.81 -13.61 -6.78
N ILE A 140 -5.09 -13.92 -6.92
CA ILE A 140 -5.89 -13.56 -8.09
C ILE A 140 -7.35 -13.32 -7.71
N THR A 141 -7.98 -12.38 -8.41
CA THR A 141 -9.41 -12.12 -8.31
C THR A 141 -9.96 -11.59 -9.63
N ASN A 142 -11.24 -11.86 -9.88
CA ASN A 142 -12.00 -11.30 -11.00
C ASN A 142 -12.91 -10.17 -10.49
N GLY A 143 -13.19 -9.22 -11.38
CA GLY A 143 -13.96 -8.01 -11.13
C GLY A 143 -13.26 -7.03 -10.20
N LEU A 144 -14.08 -6.14 -9.63
CA LEU A 144 -13.66 -5.11 -8.70
C LEU A 144 -12.89 -5.71 -7.52
N ASN A 145 -11.76 -5.11 -7.19
CA ASN A 145 -10.86 -5.64 -6.18
C ASN A 145 -10.03 -4.56 -5.49
N MET A 146 -9.51 -4.96 -4.33
CA MET A 146 -8.64 -4.17 -3.48
C MET A 146 -7.32 -4.90 -3.29
N MET A 147 -6.24 -4.21 -3.62
CA MET A 147 -4.88 -4.65 -3.37
C MET A 147 -4.47 -4.23 -1.96
N VAL A 148 -3.86 -5.12 -1.20
CA VAL A 148 -3.48 -4.85 0.18
C VAL A 148 -2.03 -5.19 0.42
N TYR A 149 -1.28 -4.19 0.91
CA TYR A 149 0.04 -4.39 1.50
C TYR A 149 -0.08 -4.41 3.02
N MET A 150 0.70 -5.26 3.68
CA MET A 150 0.94 -5.23 5.12
C MET A 150 2.44 -5.15 5.35
N LEU A 151 2.88 -4.06 5.95
CA LEU A 151 4.27 -3.80 6.26
C LEU A 151 4.48 -4.02 7.75
N ASP A 152 5.48 -4.84 8.10
CA ASP A 152 5.86 -5.13 9.48
C ASP A 152 7.17 -4.43 9.82
N PHE A 153 7.13 -3.57 10.83
CA PHE A 153 8.26 -2.76 11.26
C PHE A 153 8.66 -3.09 12.71
N SER A 154 9.98 -3.14 12.90
CA SER A 154 10.61 -3.09 14.22
C SER A 154 11.38 -1.78 14.31
N PHE A 155 11.18 -1.02 15.37
CA PHE A 155 11.82 0.26 15.64
C PHE A 155 12.73 0.18 16.87
N LYS A 156 13.93 0.72 16.75
CA LYS A 156 14.77 1.13 17.88
C LYS A 156 14.18 2.41 18.51
N PRO A 157 14.55 2.75 19.76
CA PRO A 157 14.20 4.04 20.35
C PRO A 157 14.55 5.20 19.42
N PHE A 158 13.63 6.14 19.21
CA PHE A 158 13.84 7.34 18.37
C PHE A 158 14.20 7.05 16.90
N GLU A 159 13.99 5.83 16.42
CA GLU A 159 14.22 5.49 15.01
C GLU A 159 13.12 6.06 14.11
N VAL A 160 13.54 6.61 12.97
CA VAL A 160 12.67 7.07 11.90
C VAL A 160 12.74 6.10 10.73
N LYS A 161 11.58 5.77 10.16
CA LYS A 161 11.42 4.89 9.00
C LYS A 161 10.52 5.53 7.97
N GLN A 162 10.76 5.22 6.70
CA GLN A 162 10.04 5.82 5.60
C GLN A 162 9.76 4.83 4.48
N GLY A 163 8.80 5.18 3.64
CA GLY A 163 8.51 4.44 2.42
C GLY A 163 7.52 5.17 1.54
N LYS A 164 7.24 4.57 0.39
CA LYS A 164 6.31 5.07 -0.61
C LYS A 164 5.57 3.90 -1.23
N VAL A 165 4.24 3.93 -1.15
CA VAL A 165 3.38 3.09 -2.00
C VAL A 165 2.95 3.92 -3.20
N TYR A 166 2.92 3.31 -4.38
CA TYR A 166 2.54 4.00 -5.60
C TYR A 166 1.75 3.10 -6.52
N ALA A 167 0.88 3.73 -7.30
CA ALA A 167 0.04 3.09 -8.29
C ALA A 167 0.16 3.85 -9.61
N ILE A 168 0.31 3.12 -10.71
CA ILE A 168 0.51 3.65 -12.06
C ILE A 168 -0.59 3.06 -12.93
N GLU A 169 -1.23 3.90 -13.74
CA GLU A 169 -2.17 3.46 -14.77
C GLU A 169 -1.59 3.77 -16.15
N GLY A 170 -1.68 2.82 -17.08
CA GLY A 170 -1.28 3.00 -18.48
C GLY A 170 -2.08 2.14 -19.45
N ALA A 171 -1.75 2.26 -20.73
CA ALA A 171 -2.36 1.48 -21.80
C ALA A 171 -1.59 0.18 -22.10
N PHE A 172 -0.28 0.14 -21.81
CA PHE A 172 0.59 -0.98 -22.14
C PHE A 172 1.36 -1.47 -20.91
N GLU A 173 1.45 -2.79 -20.77
CA GLU A 173 2.13 -3.44 -19.64
C GLU A 173 3.61 -3.05 -19.56
N GLU A 174 4.28 -3.01 -20.71
CA GLU A 174 5.72 -2.70 -20.80
C GLU A 174 6.03 -1.28 -20.30
N GLU A 175 5.26 -0.28 -20.72
CA GLU A 175 5.44 1.11 -20.30
C GLU A 175 5.30 1.25 -18.79
N VAL A 176 4.25 0.64 -18.24
CA VAL A 176 3.94 0.68 -16.81
C VAL A 176 5.00 -0.08 -15.99
N SER A 177 5.48 -1.24 -16.49
CA SER A 177 6.56 -2.00 -15.85
C SER A 177 7.86 -1.20 -15.83
N ASN A 178 8.27 -0.64 -16.97
CA ASN A 178 9.52 0.12 -17.10
C ASN A 178 9.51 1.35 -16.18
N LEU A 179 8.38 2.04 -16.05
CA LEU A 179 8.26 3.16 -15.13
C LEU A 179 8.33 2.73 -13.66
N SER A 180 7.65 1.65 -13.28
CA SER A 180 7.75 1.08 -11.93
C SER A 180 9.20 0.75 -11.56
N ASP A 181 9.95 0.12 -12.47
CA ASP A 181 11.35 -0.23 -12.24
C ASP A 181 12.22 1.02 -12.05
N ARG A 182 11.98 2.09 -12.83
CA ARG A 182 12.67 3.38 -12.66
C ARG A 182 12.37 4.03 -11.32
N ILE A 183 11.13 4.03 -10.87
CA ILE A 183 10.73 4.58 -9.56
C ILE A 183 11.40 3.80 -8.43
N LYS A 184 11.36 2.47 -8.50
CA LYS A 184 11.99 1.60 -7.51
C LYS A 184 13.49 1.84 -7.40
N ASN A 185 14.18 2.00 -8.53
CA ASN A 185 15.61 2.27 -8.57
C ASN A 185 15.97 3.69 -8.11
N GLY A 186 15.16 4.68 -8.47
CA GLY A 186 15.36 6.08 -8.05
C GLY A 186 15.15 6.30 -6.54
N LEU A 187 14.41 5.42 -5.88
CA LEU A 187 14.15 5.42 -4.44
C LEU A 187 14.96 4.37 -3.68
N ALA A 188 15.87 3.66 -4.36
CA ALA A 188 16.76 2.73 -3.69
C ALA A 188 17.68 3.54 -2.76
N PHE A 189 17.40 3.49 -1.46
CA PHE A 189 18.26 4.05 -0.43
C PHE A 189 19.67 3.52 -0.68
N PRO A 190 20.68 4.39 -0.92
CA PRO A 190 22.03 3.91 -1.11
C PRO A 190 22.39 3.07 0.12
N LYS A 191 22.67 1.78 -0.10
CA LYS A 191 23.25 0.94 0.93
C LYS A 191 24.54 1.62 1.33
N GLU A 192 24.64 2.08 2.58
CA GLU A 192 25.91 2.52 3.14
C GLU A 192 26.95 1.43 2.85
N LYS A 193 28.07 1.85 2.23
CA LYS A 193 29.23 1.00 1.95
C LYS A 193 30.04 0.82 3.22
#